data_AF-U2JBU5-F1
#
_entry.id   AF-U2JBU5-F1
#
_cell.length_a   1.000
_cell.length_b   1.000
_cell.length_c   1.000
_cell.angle_alpha   90.00
_cell.angle_beta   90.00
_cell.angle_gamma   90.00
#
_symmetry.space_group_name_H-M   'P 1'
#
loop_
_entity.id
_entity.type
_entity.pdbx_description
1 polymer ?
#
loop_
_entity_poly.entity_id
_entity_poly.type
_entity_poly.pdbx_seq_one_letter_code
_entity_poly.pdbx_strand_id
1 'polypeptide(L)'
;MMNHFALRYMCLLRKYGEAPLSDTTTCFIIDDTVLEKSGVRMEGISRVFDHVKSRCVLGYKLLLCAFFDGKTTIPFDFSLHQEKGKQGNCGLTRQQRRKAYHTKRNTGNPDYKRFQECKMSK
;
A
#
# COMPACT_ATOMS: atom_id res chain seq x y z
N MET A 1 11.15 -13.55 1.97
CA MET A 1 12.16 -12.93 1.08
C MET A 1 12.02 -11.43 1.21
N MET A 2 13.05 -10.72 1.68
CA MET A 2 13.01 -9.26 1.87
C MET A 2 13.35 -8.54 0.56
N ASN A 3 12.72 -7.40 0.30
CA ASN A 3 13.01 -6.63 -0.91
C ASN A 3 14.42 -5.99 -0.87
N HIS A 4 14.94 -5.55 -2.02
CA HIS A 4 16.29 -4.99 -2.10
C HIS A 4 16.49 -3.76 -1.20
N PHE A 5 15.46 -2.93 -1.05
CA PHE A 5 15.51 -1.76 -0.18
C PHE A 5 15.73 -2.16 1.29
N ALA A 6 14.95 -3.11 1.80
CA ALA A 6 15.03 -3.57 3.18
C ALA A 6 16.37 -4.25 3.46
N LEU A 7 16.87 -5.07 2.53
CA LEU A 7 18.20 -5.68 2.64
C LEU A 7 19.31 -4.63 2.69
N ARG A 8 19.27 -3.63 1.79
CA ARG A 8 20.25 -2.52 1.79
C ARG A 8 20.19 -1.72 3.08
N TYR A 9 18.99 -1.42 3.57
CA TYR A 9 18.79 -0.70 4.82
C TYR A 9 19.40 -1.47 6.00
N MET A 10 19.15 -2.77 6.12
CA MET A 10 19.76 -3.61 7.15
C MET A 10 21.29 -3.67 7.06
N CYS A 11 21.86 -3.69 5.84
CA CYS A 11 23.32 -3.60 5.67
C CYS A 11 23.88 -2.26 6.19
N LEU A 12 23.17 -1.15 5.96
CA LEU A 12 23.56 0.16 6.47
C LEU A 12 23.52 0.19 8.00
N LEU A 13 22.46 -0.35 8.62
CA LEU A 13 22.38 -0.46 10.08
C LEU A 13 23.59 -1.19 10.66
N ARG A 14 24.01 -2.31 10.06
CA ARG A 14 25.23 -3.03 10.50
C ARG A 14 26.49 -2.19 10.31
N LYS A 15 26.65 -1.53 9.15
CA LYS A 15 27.81 -0.70 8.85
C LYS A 15 28.00 0.44 9.85
N TYR A 16 26.91 1.04 10.32
CA TYR A 16 26.93 2.17 11.23
C TYR A 16 26.79 1.76 12.71
N GLY A 17 26.82 0.46 13.04
CA GLY A 17 26.70 -0.01 14.43
C GLY A 17 25.30 0.13 15.02
N GLU A 18 24.29 0.33 14.19
CA GLU A 18 22.88 0.55 14.58
C GLU A 18 22.03 -0.72 14.49
N ALA A 19 22.64 -1.86 14.13
CA ALA A 19 21.94 -3.14 14.02
C ALA A 19 21.35 -3.58 15.38
N PRO A 20 20.20 -4.28 15.37
CA PRO A 20 19.64 -4.87 16.57
C PRO A 20 20.59 -5.85 17.25
N LEU A 21 20.44 -6.02 18.56
CA LEU A 21 21.16 -7.04 19.32
C LEU A 21 20.68 -8.44 18.91
N SER A 22 21.53 -9.46 19.05
CA SER A 22 21.26 -10.83 18.60
C SER A 22 20.01 -11.47 19.24
N ASP A 23 19.61 -10.98 20.41
CA ASP A 23 18.59 -11.62 21.25
C ASP A 23 17.27 -10.83 21.27
N THR A 24 17.12 -9.82 20.41
CA THR A 24 15.87 -9.07 20.32
C THR A 24 14.79 -9.86 19.58
N THR A 25 13.56 -9.80 20.08
CA THR A 25 12.40 -10.38 19.41
C THR A 25 12.21 -9.73 18.04
N THR A 26 12.09 -10.56 17.01
CA THR A 26 11.76 -10.13 15.64
C THR A 26 10.40 -10.67 15.23
N CYS A 27 9.67 -9.95 14.37
CA CYS A 27 8.40 -10.42 13.85
C CYS A 27 8.06 -9.83 12.49
N PHE A 28 7.11 -10.47 11.81
CA PHE A 28 6.42 -9.87 10.66
C PHE A 28 5.15 -9.18 11.14
N ILE A 29 4.94 -7.96 10.69
CA ILE A 29 3.75 -7.16 10.95
C ILE A 29 2.97 -7.08 9.64
N ILE A 30 1.72 -7.53 9.67
CA ILE A 30 0.76 -7.36 8.58
C ILE A 30 -0.33 -6.44 9.10
N ASP A 31 -0.53 -5.31 8.42
CA ASP A 31 -1.50 -4.29 8.83
C ASP A 31 -2.25 -3.71 7.62
N ASP A 32 -3.52 -3.38 7.80
CA ASP A 32 -4.39 -2.84 6.77
C ASP A 32 -4.77 -1.36 7.06
N THR A 33 -3.90 -0.45 6.65
CA THR A 33 -4.07 0.99 6.90
C THR A 33 -4.85 1.72 5.79
N VAL A 34 -5.59 2.78 6.15
CA VAL A 34 -6.21 3.70 5.18
C VAL A 34 -5.25 4.82 4.80
N LEU A 35 -4.99 5.00 3.50
CA LEU A 35 -4.24 6.12 2.95
C LEU A 35 -5.19 7.16 2.36
N GLU A 36 -5.65 8.09 3.19
CA GLU A 36 -6.52 9.19 2.76
C GLU A 36 -5.80 10.15 1.80
N LYS A 37 -6.56 10.68 0.85
CA LYS A 37 -6.11 11.61 -0.18
C LYS A 37 -7.15 12.70 -0.41
N SER A 38 -6.68 13.86 -0.87
CA SER A 38 -7.53 15.02 -1.13
C SER A 38 -8.03 15.11 -2.58
N GLY A 39 -7.36 14.49 -3.54
CA GLY A 39 -7.60 14.66 -4.98
C GLY A 39 -8.13 13.42 -5.69
N VAL A 40 -8.97 13.62 -6.70
CA VAL A 40 -9.54 12.51 -7.52
C VAL A 40 -8.73 12.22 -8.79
N ARG A 41 -7.63 12.96 -9.03
CA ARG A 41 -6.82 12.82 -10.25
C ARG A 41 -5.84 11.65 -10.20
N MET A 42 -5.61 11.04 -9.04
CA MET A 42 -4.73 9.88 -8.96
C MET A 42 -5.40 8.66 -9.58
N GLU A 43 -4.56 7.78 -10.13
CA GLU A 43 -5.02 6.52 -10.70
C GLU A 43 -5.44 5.54 -9.61
N GLY A 44 -6.46 4.75 -9.89
CA GLY A 44 -6.92 3.74 -8.93
C GLY A 44 -7.49 4.36 -7.65
N ILE A 45 -7.79 5.65 -7.60
CA ILE A 45 -8.40 6.27 -6.42
C ILE A 45 -9.80 5.70 -6.18
N SER A 46 -10.20 5.52 -4.92
CA SER A 46 -11.54 5.06 -4.53
C SER A 46 -11.99 5.72 -3.24
N ARG A 47 -13.24 5.52 -2.83
CA ARG A 47 -13.65 5.75 -1.45
C ARG A 47 -13.49 4.46 -0.66
N VAL A 48 -12.70 4.52 0.41
CA VAL A 48 -12.39 3.40 1.29
C VAL A 48 -12.95 3.66 2.68
N PHE A 49 -13.48 2.63 3.35
CA PHE A 49 -14.02 2.78 4.70
C PHE A 49 -12.89 2.95 5.72
N ASP A 50 -12.93 4.07 6.43
CA ASP A 50 -12.06 4.35 7.57
C ASP A 50 -12.82 4.01 8.85
N HIS A 51 -12.35 2.99 9.56
CA HIS A 51 -12.95 2.51 10.80
C HIS A 51 -12.81 3.52 11.95
N VAL A 52 -11.70 4.26 11.99
CA VAL A 52 -11.45 5.28 13.03
C VAL A 52 -12.43 6.44 12.86
N LYS A 53 -12.67 6.87 11.61
CA LYS A 53 -13.62 7.96 11.31
C LYS A 53 -15.05 7.48 11.10
N SER A 54 -15.27 6.17 11.09
CA SER A 54 -16.56 5.51 10.78
C SER A 54 -17.21 6.02 9.50
N ARG A 55 -16.42 6.32 8.46
CA ARG A 55 -16.93 6.83 7.18
C ARG A 55 -16.02 6.48 6.01
N CYS A 56 -16.56 6.52 4.79
CA CYS A 56 -15.75 6.34 3.59
C CYS A 56 -15.00 7.64 3.22
N VAL A 57 -13.67 7.58 3.22
CA VAL A 57 -12.79 8.68 2.81
C VAL A 57 -12.20 8.41 1.42
N LEU A 58 -11.82 9.47 0.71
CA LEU A 58 -11.15 9.31 -0.59
C LEU A 58 -9.72 8.82 -0.35
N GLY A 59 -9.30 7.74 -1.00
CA GLY A 59 -7.99 7.15 -0.76
C GLY A 59 -7.81 5.74 -1.29
N TYR A 60 -6.88 5.05 -0.66
CA TYR A 60 -6.55 3.64 -0.89
C TYR A 60 -6.58 2.90 0.42
N LYS A 61 -6.83 1.59 0.37
CA LYS A 61 -6.39 0.73 1.46
C LYS A 61 -4.98 0.24 1.14
N LEU A 62 -4.08 0.45 2.07
CA LEU A 62 -2.75 -0.11 2.08
C LEU A 62 -2.78 -1.43 2.85
N LEU A 63 -2.40 -2.53 2.21
CA LEU A 63 -1.99 -3.73 2.92
C LEU A 63 -0.47 -3.69 3.04
N LEU A 64 0.02 -3.60 4.26
CA LEU A 64 1.44 -3.45 4.58
C LEU A 64 1.99 -4.76 5.13
N CYS A 65 3.16 -5.16 4.64
CA CYS A 65 3.98 -6.18 5.25
C CYS A 65 5.33 -5.57 5.67
N ALA A 66 5.58 -5.57 6.97
CA ALA A 66 6.78 -5.02 7.56
C ALA A 66 7.51 -6.08 8.38
N PHE A 67 8.84 -5.95 8.43
CA PHE A 67 9.70 -6.74 9.30
C PHE A 67 10.12 -5.86 10.46
N PHE A 68 9.78 -6.28 11.67
CA PHE A 68 10.28 -5.67 12.89
C PHE A 68 11.49 -6.47 13.38
N ASP A 69 12.64 -5.80 13.47
CA ASP A 69 13.92 -6.42 13.79
C ASP A 69 14.28 -6.32 15.28
N GLY A 70 13.34 -5.88 16.14
CA GLY A 70 13.57 -5.64 17.56
C GLY A 70 13.85 -4.17 17.90
N LYS A 71 14.13 -3.34 16.90
CA LYS A 71 14.38 -1.89 17.07
C LYS A 71 13.66 -1.05 16.03
N THR A 72 13.65 -1.48 14.78
CA THR A 72 13.09 -0.77 13.62
C THR A 72 12.01 -1.60 12.94
N THR A 73 10.92 -0.95 12.54
CA THR A 73 9.91 -1.53 11.66
C THR A 73 10.21 -1.17 10.22
N ILE A 74 10.61 -2.17 9.42
CA ILE A 74 11.07 -2.00 8.04
C ILE A 74 9.97 -2.50 7.08
N PRO A 75 9.24 -1.61 6.38
CA PRO A 75 8.28 -2.03 5.38
C PRO A 75 9.04 -2.64 4.19
N PHE A 76 8.70 -3.88 3.82
CA PHE A 76 9.37 -4.58 2.71
C PHE A 76 8.43 -5.10 1.63
N ASP A 77 7.12 -5.12 1.87
CA ASP A 77 6.16 -5.37 0.81
C ASP A 77 4.85 -4.63 1.09
N PHE A 78 4.14 -4.25 0.03
CA PHE A 78 2.83 -3.63 0.14
C PHE A 78 2.00 -3.73 -1.15
N SER A 79 0.70 -3.65 -0.97
CA SER A 79 -0.28 -3.45 -2.04
C SER A 79 -1.24 -2.31 -1.70
N LEU A 80 -1.69 -1.62 -2.75
CA LEU A 80 -2.71 -0.58 -2.67
C LEU A 80 -3.98 -1.13 -3.31
N HIS A 81 -5.12 -1.02 -2.63
CA HIS A 81 -6.39 -1.56 -3.10
C HIS A 81 -7.47 -0.50 -3.20
N GLN A 82 -8.31 -0.66 -4.22
CA GLN A 82 -9.60 0.01 -4.35
C GLN A 82 -10.69 -0.74 -3.60
N GLU A 83 -11.62 0.01 -3.02
CA GLU A 83 -12.89 -0.55 -2.58
C GLU A 83 -13.95 -0.28 -3.63
N LYS A 84 -14.41 -1.34 -4.32
CA LYS A 84 -15.41 -1.24 -5.39
C LYS A 84 -16.75 -0.67 -4.89
N GLY A 85 -17.09 -0.96 -3.64
CA GLY A 85 -18.40 -0.68 -3.06
C GLY A 85 -19.53 -1.46 -3.74
N LYS A 86 -20.77 -1.33 -3.23
CA LYS A 86 -21.93 -2.08 -3.72
C LYS A 86 -22.26 -1.82 -5.19
N GLN A 87 -22.04 -0.59 -5.66
CA GLN A 87 -22.35 -0.17 -7.04
C GLN A 87 -21.18 -0.44 -8.01
N GLY A 88 -20.05 -0.97 -7.54
CA GLY A 88 -18.87 -1.21 -8.38
C GLY A 88 -18.19 0.05 -8.92
N ASN A 89 -18.59 1.24 -8.45
CA ASN A 89 -18.14 2.53 -8.95
C ASN A 89 -17.05 3.18 -8.09
N CYS A 90 -16.52 2.44 -7.12
CA CYS A 90 -15.50 2.87 -6.18
C CYS A 90 -15.93 4.06 -5.30
N GLY A 91 -17.23 4.29 -5.13
CA GLY A 91 -17.78 5.44 -4.40
C GLY A 91 -17.54 6.79 -5.08
N LEU A 92 -17.23 6.80 -6.38
CA LEU A 92 -16.95 8.00 -7.16
C LEU A 92 -18.12 8.33 -8.09
N THR A 93 -18.38 9.62 -8.31
CA THR A 93 -19.31 10.08 -9.36
C THR A 93 -18.72 9.89 -10.75
N ARG A 94 -19.56 9.93 -11.80
CA ARG A 94 -19.10 9.86 -13.19
C ARG A 94 -18.11 10.98 -13.54
N GLN A 95 -18.35 12.19 -13.04
CA GLN A 95 -17.45 13.33 -13.27
C GLN A 95 -16.09 13.13 -12.57
N GLN A 96 -16.07 12.59 -11.36
CA GLN A 96 -14.82 12.27 -10.66
C GLN A 96 -14.03 11.19 -11.36
N ARG A 97 -14.67 10.09 -11.80
CA ARG A 97 -13.99 9.01 -12.54
C ARG A 97 -13.37 9.49 -13.86
N ARG A 98 -14.01 10.45 -14.53
CA ARG A 98 -13.47 11.10 -15.73
C ARG A 98 -12.23 11.96 -15.45
N LYS A 99 -12.08 12.49 -14.23
CA LYS A 99 -10.93 13.29 -13.81
C LYS A 99 -9.76 12.43 -13.32
N ALA A 100 -10.00 11.19 -12.92
CA ALA A 100 -8.95 10.26 -12.51
C ALA A 100 -7.97 10.02 -13.67
N TYR A 101 -6.69 9.90 -13.34
CA TYR A 101 -5.67 9.55 -14.32
C TYR A 101 -5.90 8.12 -14.81
N HIS A 102 -5.77 7.93 -16.11
CA HIS A 102 -5.80 6.62 -16.77
C HIS A 102 -4.70 6.59 -17.81
N THR A 103 -3.97 5.49 -17.87
CA THR A 103 -2.97 5.26 -18.92
C THR A 103 -3.16 3.89 -19.57
N LYS A 104 -2.87 3.79 -20.87
CA LYS A 104 -2.82 2.50 -21.56
C LYS A 104 -1.54 1.78 -21.14
N ARG A 105 -1.67 0.51 -20.77
CA ARG A 105 -0.55 -0.33 -20.33
C ARG A 105 -0.35 -1.51 -21.25
N ASN A 106 0.91 -1.93 -21.40
CA ASN A 106 1.25 -3.21 -22.02
C ASN A 106 1.04 -4.32 -20.98
N THR A 107 0.28 -5.36 -21.35
CA THR A 107 -0.03 -6.49 -20.46
C THR A 107 1.18 -7.33 -20.07
N GLY A 108 2.26 -7.27 -20.84
CA GLY A 108 3.53 -7.92 -20.52
C GLY A 108 4.37 -7.19 -19.47
N ASN A 109 4.03 -5.94 -19.13
CA ASN A 109 4.83 -5.16 -18.20
C ASN A 109 4.39 -5.38 -16.73
N PRO A 110 5.33 -5.32 -15.76
CA PRO A 110 5.01 -5.48 -14.35
C PRO A 110 3.99 -4.47 -13.80
N ASP A 111 3.94 -3.25 -14.34
CA ASP A 111 3.01 -2.20 -13.90
C ASP A 111 1.54 -2.56 -14.22
N TYR A 112 1.29 -3.32 -15.30
CA TYR A 112 -0.04 -3.85 -15.58
C TYR A 112 -0.48 -4.80 -14.46
N LYS A 113 0.39 -5.72 -14.04
CA LYS A 113 0.11 -6.65 -12.95
C LYS A 113 -0.19 -5.90 -11.64
N ARG A 114 0.65 -4.91 -11.28
CA ARG A 114 0.44 -4.05 -10.09
C ARG A 114 -0.88 -3.29 -10.16
N PHE A 115 -1.28 -2.82 -11.34
CA PHE A 115 -2.57 -2.15 -11.50
C PHE A 115 -3.77 -3.11 -11.36
N GLN A 116 -3.63 -4.38 -11.77
CA GLN A 116 -4.67 -5.38 -11.55
C GLN A 116 -4.80 -5.78 -10.08
N GLU A 117 -3.67 -5.92 -9.36
CA GLU A 117 -3.66 -6.16 -7.91
C GLU A 117 -4.50 -5.12 -7.16
N CYS A 118 -4.44 -3.85 -7.59
CA CYS A 118 -5.23 -2.77 -7.01
C CYS A 118 -6.75 -2.94 -7.14
N LYS A 119 -7.21 -3.73 -8.12
CA LYS A 119 -8.64 -4.00 -8.37
C LYS A 119 -9.12 -5.31 -7.74
N MET A 120 -8.21 -6.10 -7.19
CA MET A 120 -8.54 -7.32 -6.47
C MET A 120 -9.17 -6.95 -5.13
N SER A 121 -10.14 -7.77 -4.68
CA SER A 121 -10.57 -7.67 -3.30
C SER A 121 -9.37 -7.93 -2.39
N LYS A 122 -9.35 -7.23 -1.27
CA LYS A 122 -8.55 -7.65 -0.12
C LYS A 122 -9.04 -9.01 0.36
#